data_AF-C5I6C8-F1
#
_entry.id   AF-C5I6C8-F1
#
_cell.length_a   1.000
_cell.length_b   1.000
_cell.length_c   1.000
_cell.angle_alpha   90.00
_cell.angle_beta   90.00
_cell.angle_gamma   90.00
#
_symmetry.space_group_name_H-M   'P 1'
#
loop_
_entity.id
_entity.type
_entity.pdbx_description
1 polymer ?
#
loop_
_entity_poly.entity_id
_entity_poly.type
_entity_poly.pdbx_seq_one_letter_code
_entity_poly.pdbx_strand_id
1 'polypeptide(L)'
;ASSHHWLMAWAGLELNMISMLSIIMKPKHPRAAEAAIKYFLTQTIASTMMLFSGTINAMQTGQWNMSQMTNEYACTILLLAMTMKIGATPIHFWLPEVMQGSTTMTALIIASWQKIAPISILFMTHNHLPPKIMMIIGMMSTIIGGWGSINQTQMRKLMAYSSLTNL
;
A
#
# COMPACT_ATOMS: atom_id res chain seq x y z
N ALA A 1 -13.36 -7.44 1.90
CA ALA A 1 -13.88 -7.80 3.23
C ALA A 1 -14.66 -9.14 3.27
N SER A 2 -15.09 -9.70 2.13
CA SER A 2 -15.83 -10.98 2.11
C SER A 2 -14.95 -12.25 2.00
N SER A 3 -13.65 -12.10 1.76
CA SER A 3 -12.75 -13.24 1.50
C SER A 3 -12.02 -13.69 2.77
N HIS A 4 -12.21 -14.95 3.16
CA HIS A 4 -11.43 -15.59 4.24
C HIS A 4 -10.15 -16.28 3.74
N HIS A 5 -9.98 -16.40 2.42
CA HIS A 5 -8.86 -17.09 1.77
C HIS A 5 -7.82 -16.10 1.22
N TRP A 6 -6.52 -16.33 1.50
CA TRP A 6 -5.42 -15.45 1.08
C TRP A 6 -5.38 -15.16 -0.42
N LEU A 7 -5.58 -16.18 -1.26
CA LEU A 7 -5.57 -16.03 -2.72
C LEU A 7 -6.68 -15.10 -3.24
N MET A 8 -7.85 -15.12 -2.60
CA MET A 8 -8.96 -14.23 -2.98
C MET A 8 -8.69 -12.79 -2.54
N ALA A 9 -8.09 -12.60 -1.36
CA ALA A 9 -7.63 -11.28 -0.92
C ALA A 9 -6.58 -10.71 -1.89
N TRP A 10 -5.66 -11.54 -2.37
CA TRP A 10 -4.69 -11.15 -3.39
C TRP A 10 -5.34 -10.77 -4.71
N ALA A 11 -6.23 -11.61 -5.24
CA ALA A 11 -6.93 -11.33 -6.49
C ALA A 11 -7.69 -10.00 -6.43
N GLY A 12 -8.34 -9.70 -5.29
CA GLY A 12 -9.02 -8.42 -5.08
C GLY A 12 -8.07 -7.21 -5.12
N LEU A 13 -6.87 -7.32 -4.54
CA LEU A 13 -5.86 -6.27 -4.58
C LEU A 13 -5.24 -6.08 -5.98
N GLU A 14 -5.07 -7.16 -6.74
CA GLU A 14 -4.58 -7.08 -8.13
C GLU A 14 -5.61 -6.42 -9.06
N LEU A 15 -6.89 -6.77 -8.94
CA LEU A 15 -7.95 -6.13 -9.71
C LEU A 15 -8.05 -4.62 -9.39
N ASN A 16 -7.84 -4.25 -8.13
CA ASN A 16 -7.76 -2.85 -7.72
C ASN A 16 -6.54 -2.14 -8.35
N MET A 17 -5.40 -2.81 -8.46
CA MET A 17 -4.21 -2.26 -9.11
C MET A 17 -4.44 -2.03 -10.61
N ILE A 18 -4.97 -3.02 -11.32
CA ILE A 18 -5.19 -2.95 -12.78
C ILE A 18 -6.22 -1.86 -13.12
N SER A 19 -7.31 -1.78 -12.35
CA SER A 19 -8.33 -0.74 -12.55
C SER A 19 -7.77 0.66 -12.33
N MET A 20 -6.96 0.89 -11.30
CA MET A 20 -6.31 2.18 -11.08
C MET A 20 -5.29 2.56 -12.14
N LEU A 21 -4.55 1.58 -12.67
CA LEU A 21 -3.56 1.84 -13.71
C LEU A 21 -4.23 2.47 -14.94
N SER A 22 -5.40 1.96 -15.34
CA SER A 22 -6.19 2.53 -16.45
C SER A 22 -6.63 3.98 -16.18
N ILE A 23 -6.97 4.29 -14.92
CA ILE A 23 -7.42 5.61 -14.49
C ILE A 23 -6.26 6.61 -14.50
N ILE A 24 -5.06 6.20 -14.06
CA ILE A 24 -3.86 7.05 -14.06
C ILE A 24 -3.39 7.38 -15.48
N MET A 25 -3.48 6.42 -16.41
CA MET A 25 -3.07 6.58 -17.81
C MET A 25 -4.08 7.34 -18.68
N LYS A 26 -5.27 7.67 -18.15
CA LYS A 26 -6.33 8.38 -18.89
C LYS A 26 -5.83 9.68 -19.55
N PRO A 27 -5.15 10.60 -18.85
CA PRO A 27 -4.44 11.70 -19.50
C PRO A 27 -3.26 11.15 -20.33
N LYS A 28 -3.30 11.33 -21.65
CA LYS A 28 -2.22 10.94 -22.58
C LYS A 28 -1.04 11.91 -22.52
N HIS A 29 -0.44 12.07 -21.34
CA HIS A 29 0.73 12.91 -21.09
C HIS A 29 1.92 12.07 -20.61
N PRO A 30 3.16 12.43 -20.97
CA PRO A 30 4.36 11.67 -20.59
C PRO A 30 4.50 11.55 -19.07
N ARG A 31 4.12 12.60 -18.32
CA ARG A 31 4.16 12.59 -16.85
C ARG A 31 3.15 11.62 -16.22
N ALA A 32 2.01 11.41 -16.86
CA ALA A 32 1.02 10.45 -16.40
C ALA A 32 1.48 9.01 -16.69
N ALA A 33 2.16 8.78 -17.81
CA ALA A 33 2.79 7.50 -18.11
C ALA A 33 3.89 7.15 -17.10
N GLU A 34 4.77 8.10 -16.75
CA GLU A 34 5.79 7.91 -15.71
C GLU A 34 5.16 7.57 -14.35
N ALA A 35 4.11 8.30 -13.95
CA ALA A 35 3.35 8.01 -12.73
C ALA A 35 2.72 6.61 -12.76
N ALA A 36 2.15 6.19 -13.88
CA ALA A 36 1.57 4.86 -14.04
C ALA A 36 2.63 3.75 -13.88
N ILE A 37 3.81 3.92 -14.48
CA ILE A 37 4.91 2.97 -14.37
C ILE A 37 5.41 2.87 -12.93
N LYS A 38 5.60 4.00 -12.24
CA LYS A 38 6.02 4.02 -10.83
C LYS A 38 4.99 3.33 -9.93
N TYR A 39 3.70 3.61 -10.13
CA TYR A 39 2.62 2.94 -9.40
C TYR A 39 2.58 1.43 -9.68
N PHE A 40 2.70 1.03 -10.94
CA PHE A 40 2.68 -0.39 -11.32
C PHE A 40 3.83 -1.16 -10.67
N LEU A 41 5.06 -0.65 -10.74
CA LEU A 41 6.22 -1.32 -10.19
C LEU A 41 6.12 -1.49 -8.67
N THR A 42 5.73 -0.45 -7.93
CA THR A 42 5.63 -0.57 -6.47
C THR A 42 4.50 -1.51 -6.05
N GLN A 43 3.35 -1.43 -6.73
CA GLN A 43 2.17 -2.24 -6.36
C GLN A 43 2.31 -3.72 -6.73
N THR A 44 3.04 -4.05 -7.80
CA THR A 44 3.35 -5.43 -8.21
C THR A 44 4.42 -6.06 -7.31
N ILE A 45 5.43 -5.31 -6.90
CA ILE A 45 6.40 -5.79 -5.89
C ILE A 45 5.67 -6.05 -4.56
N ALA A 46 4.78 -5.14 -4.15
CA ALA A 46 4.01 -5.32 -2.93
C ALA A 46 3.06 -6.53 -2.99
N SER A 47 2.41 -6.78 -4.14
CA SER A 47 1.50 -7.91 -4.27
C SER A 47 2.22 -9.26 -4.35
N THR A 48 3.38 -9.31 -5.00
CA THR A 48 4.23 -10.52 -5.01
C THR A 48 4.78 -10.83 -3.63
N MET A 49 5.22 -9.82 -2.86
CA MET A 49 5.60 -10.00 -1.45
C MET A 49 4.45 -10.52 -0.60
N MET A 50 3.23 -10.04 -0.84
CA MET A 50 2.05 -10.55 -0.13
C MET A 50 1.78 -12.02 -0.45
N LEU A 51 1.83 -12.43 -1.72
CA LEU A 51 1.73 -13.84 -2.09
C LEU A 51 2.83 -14.67 -1.44
N PHE A 52 4.07 -14.17 -1.45
CA PHE A 52 5.20 -14.84 -0.83
C PHE A 52 4.97 -15.09 0.67
N SER A 53 4.46 -14.10 1.40
CA SER A 53 4.08 -14.25 2.81
C SER A 53 3.01 -15.34 3.02
N GLY A 54 1.98 -15.38 2.16
CA GLY A 54 0.94 -16.38 2.19
C GLY A 54 1.47 -17.78 1.90
N THR A 55 2.37 -17.92 0.92
CA THR A 55 2.99 -19.21 0.59
C THR A 55 3.88 -19.73 1.71
N ILE A 56 4.65 -18.87 2.37
CA ILE A 56 5.48 -19.28 3.52
C ILE A 56 4.59 -19.78 4.66
N ASN A 57 3.51 -19.06 4.97
CA ASN A 57 2.58 -19.47 6.00
C ASN A 57 1.88 -20.80 5.66
N ALA A 58 1.46 -20.97 4.40
CA ALA A 58 0.82 -22.19 3.91
C ALA A 58 1.79 -23.39 3.86
N MET A 59 3.06 -23.18 3.53
CA MET A 59 4.08 -24.24 3.56
C MET A 59 4.29 -24.82 4.96
N GLN A 60 4.11 -24.01 6.00
CA GLN A 60 4.30 -24.45 7.39
C GLN A 60 3.03 -24.99 8.04
N THR A 61 1.89 -24.35 7.80
CA THR A 61 0.61 -24.69 8.46
C THR A 61 -0.30 -25.57 7.62
N GLY A 62 -0.07 -25.65 6.31
CA GLY A 62 -0.96 -26.31 5.35
C GLY A 62 -2.27 -25.56 5.08
N GLN A 63 -2.49 -24.38 5.68
CA GLN A 63 -3.73 -23.63 5.55
C GLN A 63 -3.55 -22.29 4.82
N TRP A 64 -4.60 -21.91 4.08
CA TRP A 64 -4.68 -20.65 3.32
C TRP A 64 -5.63 -19.62 3.94
N ASN A 65 -6.05 -19.84 5.19
CA ASN A 65 -6.98 -18.96 5.89
C ASN A 65 -6.27 -17.71 6.43
N MET A 66 -6.93 -16.55 6.30
CA MET A 66 -6.41 -15.25 6.74
C MET A 66 -6.17 -15.17 8.25
N SER A 67 -6.98 -15.85 9.06
CA SER A 67 -6.96 -15.78 10.53
C SER A 67 -5.86 -16.60 11.20
N GLN A 68 -5.14 -17.42 10.45
CA GLN A 68 -4.12 -18.33 10.98
C GLN A 68 -2.73 -17.97 10.45
N MET A 69 -2.24 -16.79 10.82
CA MET A 69 -0.85 -16.41 10.57
C MET A 69 0.00 -16.75 11.78
N THR A 70 0.74 -17.87 11.71
CA THR A 70 1.53 -18.36 12.85
C THR A 70 3.01 -18.04 12.72
N ASN A 71 3.51 -17.87 11.50
CA ASN A 71 4.92 -17.60 11.26
C ASN A 71 5.23 -16.10 11.34
N GLU A 72 6.08 -15.71 12.29
CA GLU A 72 6.56 -14.33 12.47
C GLU A 72 7.22 -13.75 11.21
N TYR A 73 7.99 -14.56 10.46
CA TYR A 73 8.59 -14.13 9.19
C TYR A 73 7.52 -13.84 8.13
N ALA A 74 6.47 -14.66 8.04
CA ALA A 74 5.36 -14.38 7.13
C ALA A 74 4.61 -13.09 7.53
N CYS A 75 4.38 -12.88 8.83
CA CYS A 75 3.74 -11.66 9.34
C CYS A 75 4.55 -10.39 9.05
N THR A 76 5.88 -10.44 9.21
CA THR A 76 6.75 -9.29 8.90
C THR A 76 6.78 -8.96 7.40
N ILE A 77 6.84 -9.98 6.54
CA ILE A 77 6.76 -9.78 5.07
C ILE A 77 5.39 -9.23 4.68
N LEU A 78 4.31 -9.72 5.29
CA LEU A 78 2.96 -9.20 5.08
C LEU A 78 2.89 -7.72 5.49
N LEU A 79 3.41 -7.36 6.66
CA LEU A 79 3.45 -5.97 7.13
C LEU A 79 4.18 -5.09 6.12
N LEU A 80 5.36 -5.52 5.67
CA LEU A 80 6.14 -4.79 4.66
C LEU A 80 5.34 -4.63 3.35
N ALA A 81 4.72 -5.69 2.86
CA ALA A 81 3.88 -5.66 1.66
C ALA A 81 2.72 -4.66 1.79
N MET A 82 2.01 -4.64 2.92
CA MET A 82 0.91 -3.70 3.16
C MET A 82 1.42 -2.26 3.27
N THR A 83 2.57 -2.04 3.91
CA THR A 83 3.17 -0.71 4.03
C THR A 83 3.57 -0.14 2.66
N MET A 84 4.07 -0.98 1.76
CA MET A 84 4.31 -0.61 0.36
C MET A 84 3.02 -0.21 -0.36
N LYS A 85 1.95 -1.01 -0.23
CA LYS A 85 0.66 -0.75 -0.89
C LYS A 85 0.03 0.56 -0.45
N ILE A 86 0.07 0.85 0.84
CA ILE A 86 -0.48 2.07 1.45
C ILE A 86 0.43 3.28 1.21
N GLY A 87 1.73 3.05 0.98
CA GLY A 87 2.74 4.09 0.82
C GLY A 87 3.28 4.62 2.14
N ALA A 88 3.26 3.83 3.22
CA ALA A 88 3.85 4.24 4.49
C ALA A 88 5.39 4.26 4.42
N THR A 89 6.02 4.96 5.35
CA THR A 89 7.49 5.00 5.46
C THR A 89 8.08 3.63 5.81
N PRO A 90 9.23 3.23 5.23
CA PRO A 90 10.12 4.03 4.39
C PRO A 90 9.73 4.11 2.90
N ILE A 91 8.78 3.31 2.43
CA ILE A 91 8.44 3.15 1.00
C ILE A 91 7.33 4.13 0.59
N HIS A 92 7.51 5.40 0.96
CA HIS A 92 6.55 6.49 0.73
C HIS A 92 6.82 7.29 -0.55
N PHE A 93 8.02 7.15 -1.14
CA PHE A 93 8.50 7.98 -2.25
C PHE A 93 7.63 7.93 -3.51
N TRP A 94 6.91 6.83 -3.75
CA TRP A 94 6.03 6.70 -4.91
C TRP A 94 4.79 7.60 -4.81
N LEU A 95 4.30 7.85 -3.59
CA LEU A 95 2.99 8.48 -3.38
C LEU A 95 2.97 9.95 -3.84
N PRO A 96 3.94 10.82 -3.45
CA PRO A 96 3.97 12.20 -3.95
C PRO A 96 4.16 12.35 -5.46
N GLU A 97 4.92 11.45 -6.08
CA GLU A 97 5.21 11.50 -7.52
C GLU A 97 4.00 11.07 -8.35
N VAL A 98 3.34 9.98 -7.94
CA VAL A 98 2.14 9.47 -8.62
C VAL A 98 0.98 10.46 -8.48
N MET A 99 0.79 11.06 -7.30
CA MET A 99 -0.24 12.08 -7.11
C MET A 99 0.04 13.33 -7.96
N GLN A 100 1.30 13.77 -8.09
CA GLN A 100 1.63 14.94 -8.90
C GLN A 100 1.49 14.69 -10.41
N GLY A 101 1.80 13.48 -10.88
CA GLY A 101 1.70 13.12 -12.30
C GLY A 101 0.29 12.81 -12.79
N SER A 102 -0.67 12.65 -11.87
CA SER A 102 -2.06 12.33 -12.18
C SER A 102 -2.98 13.55 -12.02
N THR A 103 -4.25 13.42 -12.47
CA THR A 103 -5.25 14.47 -12.30
C THR A 103 -5.68 14.61 -10.84
N THR A 104 -6.30 15.73 -10.46
CA THR A 104 -6.74 15.96 -9.07
C THR A 104 -7.77 14.92 -8.61
N MET A 105 -8.71 14.54 -9.49
CA MET A 105 -9.72 13.52 -9.19
C MET A 105 -9.08 12.14 -8.95
N THR A 106 -8.09 11.77 -9.77
CA THR A 106 -7.38 10.50 -9.59
C THR A 106 -6.52 10.50 -8.34
N ALA A 107 -5.90 11.63 -7.99
CA ALA A 107 -5.15 11.79 -6.75
C ALA A 107 -6.07 11.63 -5.51
N LEU A 108 -7.30 12.14 -5.56
CA LEU A 108 -8.29 11.93 -4.50
C LEU A 108 -8.67 10.45 -4.33
N ILE A 109 -8.87 9.73 -5.43
CA ILE A 109 -9.18 8.28 -5.41
C ILE A 109 -8.00 7.50 -4.82
N ILE A 110 -6.75 7.86 -5.18
CA ILE A 110 -5.55 7.24 -4.60
C ILE A 110 -5.46 7.50 -3.10
N ALA A 111 -5.74 8.73 -2.64
CA ALA A 111 -5.63 9.09 -1.23
C ALA A 111 -6.71 8.44 -0.34
N SER A 112 -7.85 8.07 -0.90
CA SER A 112 -9.01 7.52 -0.17
C SER A 112 -9.22 6.03 -0.43
N TRP A 113 -9.62 5.68 -1.65
CA TRP A 113 -10.07 4.34 -2.03
C TRP A 113 -8.96 3.30 -1.93
N GLN A 114 -7.74 3.65 -2.37
CA GLN A 114 -6.62 2.69 -2.38
C GLN A 114 -6.15 2.28 -0.98
N LYS A 115 -6.48 3.05 0.06
CA LYS A 115 -6.09 2.74 1.44
C LYS A 115 -7.05 1.75 2.11
N ILE A 116 -8.31 1.69 1.70
CA ILE A 116 -9.36 0.91 2.37
C ILE A 116 -9.02 -0.59 2.40
N ALA A 117 -8.67 -1.17 1.24
CA ALA A 117 -8.43 -2.61 1.15
C ALA A 117 -7.19 -3.06 1.95
N PRO A 118 -6.01 -2.44 1.83
CA PRO A 118 -4.85 -2.78 2.66
C PRO A 118 -5.08 -2.59 4.16
N ILE A 119 -5.75 -1.49 4.58
CA ILE A 119 -6.07 -1.27 6.01
C ILE A 119 -6.99 -2.36 6.54
N SER A 120 -7.96 -2.83 5.74
CA SER A 120 -8.83 -3.94 6.15
C SER A 120 -8.07 -5.25 6.38
N ILE A 121 -7.00 -5.51 5.62
CA ILE A 121 -6.16 -6.70 5.80
C ILE A 121 -5.29 -6.56 7.05
N LEU A 122 -4.71 -5.38 7.29
CA LEU A 122 -3.98 -5.09 8.54
C LEU A 122 -4.89 -5.26 9.76
N PHE A 123 -6.13 -4.80 9.69
CA PHE A 123 -7.11 -4.97 10.77
C PHE A 123 -7.42 -6.45 11.03
N MET A 124 -7.66 -7.24 9.99
CA MET A 124 -7.95 -8.67 10.13
C MET A 124 -6.77 -9.50 10.67
N THR A 125 -5.54 -9.01 10.45
CA THR A 125 -4.30 -9.72 10.85
C THR A 125 -3.62 -9.09 12.08
N HIS A 126 -4.24 -8.10 12.72
CA HIS A 126 -3.64 -7.28 13.78
C HIS A 126 -3.04 -8.10 14.93
N ASN A 127 -3.71 -9.17 15.34
CA ASN A 127 -3.27 -10.01 16.47
C ASN A 127 -1.91 -10.70 16.25
N HIS A 128 -1.49 -10.88 15.00
CA HIS A 128 -0.27 -11.61 14.64
C HIS A 128 0.85 -10.69 14.15
N LEU A 129 0.60 -9.38 14.02
CA LEU A 129 1.56 -8.42 13.52
C LEU A 129 2.53 -7.98 14.62
N PRO A 130 3.84 -7.82 14.32
CA PRO A 130 4.82 -7.39 15.30
C PRO A 130 4.58 -5.93 15.72
N PRO A 131 4.18 -5.65 16.98
CA PRO A 131 3.72 -4.33 17.39
C PRO A 131 4.85 -3.29 17.39
N LYS A 132 6.09 -3.71 17.67
CA LYS A 132 7.27 -2.85 17.65
C LYS A 132 7.51 -2.24 16.27
N ILE A 133 7.42 -3.05 15.21
CA ILE A 133 7.65 -2.59 13.83
C ILE A 133 6.54 -1.65 13.41
N MET A 134 5.28 -1.99 13.73
CA MET A 134 4.13 -1.14 13.42
C MET A 134 4.25 0.25 14.09
N MET A 135 4.67 0.30 15.35
CA MET A 135 4.87 1.56 16.07
C MET A 135 6.01 2.40 15.45
N ILE A 136 7.12 1.76 15.06
CA ILE A 136 8.22 2.45 14.38
C ILE A 136 7.74 3.05 13.05
N ILE A 137 6.95 2.30 12.26
CA ILE A 137 6.42 2.78 10.99
C ILE A 137 5.51 4.00 11.19
N GLY A 138 4.63 3.99 12.19
CA GLY A 138 3.74 5.13 12.49
C GLY A 138 4.48 6.37 13.02
N MET A 139 5.50 6.18 13.85
CA MET A 139 6.34 7.31 14.28
C MET A 139 7.14 7.89 13.12
N MET A 140 7.66 7.05 12.22
CA MET A 140 8.39 7.52 11.05
C MET A 140 7.46 8.18 10.01
N SER A 141 6.22 7.70 9.84
CA SER A 141 5.26 8.25 8.87
C SER A 141 4.85 9.66 9.24
N THR A 142 4.60 9.89 10.54
CA THR A 142 4.26 11.21 11.08
C THR A 142 5.41 12.20 10.96
N ILE A 143 6.65 11.82 11.30
CA ILE A 143 7.84 12.68 11.21
C ILE A 143 8.12 13.06 9.75
N ILE A 144 8.20 12.06 8.86
CA ILE A 144 8.56 12.27 7.45
C ILE A 144 7.43 12.98 6.71
N GLY A 145 6.17 12.65 6.99
CA GLY A 145 5.01 13.35 6.44
C GLY A 145 4.99 14.83 6.87
N GLY A 146 5.28 15.11 8.14
CA GLY A 146 5.36 16.46 8.69
C GLY A 146 6.45 17.29 8.02
N TRP A 147 7.70 16.83 8.05
CA TRP A 147 8.81 17.54 7.42
C TRP A 147 8.70 17.65 5.91
N GLY A 148 8.23 16.59 5.24
CA GLY A 148 8.04 16.57 3.79
C GLY A 148 7.02 17.58 3.30
N SER A 149 6.01 17.92 4.11
CA SER A 149 4.96 18.88 3.75
C SER A 149 5.45 20.34 3.68
N ILE A 150 6.43 20.72 4.52
CA ILE A 150 6.88 22.11 4.66
C ILE A 150 7.53 22.64 3.37
N ASN A 151 8.19 21.76 2.61
CA ASN A 151 8.95 22.14 1.42
C ASN A 151 8.15 22.05 0.10
N GLN A 152 6.82 21.92 0.14
CA GLN A 152 6.01 21.73 -1.05
C GLN A 152 5.03 22.88 -1.29
N THR A 153 5.07 23.46 -2.48
CA THR A 153 4.09 24.47 -2.94
C THR A 153 2.93 23.87 -3.73
N GLN A 154 3.10 22.63 -4.21
CA GLN A 154 2.12 21.96 -5.05
C GLN A 154 1.04 21.29 -4.18
N MET A 155 -0.23 21.68 -4.36
CA MET A 155 -1.35 21.15 -3.58
C MET A 155 -1.44 19.61 -3.57
N ARG A 156 -1.12 18.95 -4.68
CA ARG A 156 -1.16 17.47 -4.77
C ARG A 156 -0.05 16.81 -3.94
N LYS A 157 1.14 17.41 -3.87
CA LYS A 157 2.22 16.91 -3.01
C LYS A 157 1.92 17.19 -1.53
N LEU A 158 1.32 18.33 -1.22
CA LEU A 158 0.85 18.64 0.14
C LEU A 158 -0.18 17.58 0.59
N MET A 159 -1.17 17.26 -0.25
CA MET A 159 -2.13 16.19 0.02
C MET A 159 -1.47 14.82 0.19
N ALA A 160 -0.43 14.52 -0.60
CA ALA A 160 0.33 13.29 -0.46
C ALA A 160 0.95 13.17 0.95
N TYR A 161 1.68 14.21 1.38
CA TYR A 161 2.34 14.23 2.69
C TYR A 161 1.37 14.28 3.87
N SER A 162 0.24 15.00 3.76
CA SER A 162 -0.80 14.95 4.81
C SER A 162 -1.46 13.57 4.89
N SER A 163 -1.57 12.87 3.76
CA SER A 163 -2.05 11.49 3.76
C SER A 163 -1.05 10.53 4.41
N LEU A 164 0.26 10.85 4.42
CA LEU A 164 1.30 10.08 5.12
C LEU A 164 1.26 10.32 6.62
N THR A 165 0.99 11.54 7.08
CA THR A 165 0.89 11.84 8.51
C THR A 165 -0.32 11.19 9.17
N ASN A 166 -1.42 11.03 8.42
CA ASN A 166 -2.66 10.45 8.93
C ASN A 166 -2.68 8.90 8.88
N LEU A 167 -1.63 8.28 8.35
CA LEU A 167 -1.45 6.83 8.25
C LEU A 167 -0.67 6.29 9.44
#